data_AF-A0AA42YSJ2-F1
#
_entry.id   AF-A0AA42YSJ2-F1
#
_cell.length_a   1.000
_cell.length_b   1.000
_cell.length_c   1.000
_cell.angle_alpha   90.00
_cell.angle_beta   90.00
_cell.angle_gamma   90.00
#
_symmetry.space_group_name_H-M   'P 1'
#
loop_
_entity.id
_entity.type
_entity.pdbx_description
1 polymer ?
#
loop_
_entity_poly.entity_id
_entity_poly.type
_entity_poly.pdbx_seq_one_letter_code
_entity_poly.pdbx_strand_id
1 'polypeptide(L)'
;MDKKLKISLSIILGGYISSLGFYFTWYWARGYYLFNEMRHSGTYLLEIAAVVFAITVIYFFSLLLILYTRSLQKFWTSFSLVSIVTLLTFFLIPSSYYASYHFERAKEKLRIERAKEKIRTENESMKEIEAKVNEAIKKNDDFEKSITELQAKLEYESKENDKLRKQLNETIRKTKSLEEEHKIKGDLVVQTKSNEDFSKIKTNSEVGNPDSVTKHQEIIFKLQIISSSTRLATNSPQFNGLKNVWEYRDGGLYKYTVGNEKDLKSASALQSEFRSKGFRGAFVVAFKNGKRMPVREAQRFLN
;
A
#
# COMPACT_ATOMS: atom_id res chain seq x y z
N MET A 1 -21.99 40.98 58.79
CA MET A 1 -22.46 40.06 57.73
C MET A 1 -23.96 39.88 57.86
N ASP A 2 -24.74 40.25 56.83
CA ASP A 2 -26.21 40.13 56.80
C ASP A 2 -26.66 38.68 57.08
N LYS A 3 -27.71 38.49 57.89
CA LYS A 3 -28.30 37.18 58.19
C LYS A 3 -28.69 36.44 56.91
N LYS A 4 -29.19 37.14 55.89
CA LYS A 4 -29.55 36.54 54.59
C LYS A 4 -28.35 36.03 53.80
N LEU A 5 -27.25 36.77 53.86
CA LEU A 5 -25.98 36.37 53.24
C LEU A 5 -25.42 35.10 53.91
N LYS A 6 -25.43 35.02 55.24
CA LYS A 6 -24.99 33.81 55.98
C LYS A 6 -25.77 32.56 55.58
N ILE A 7 -27.10 32.69 55.49
CA ILE A 7 -27.98 31.58 55.10
C ILE A 7 -27.69 31.13 53.67
N SER A 8 -27.53 32.08 52.75
CA SER A 8 -27.25 31.78 51.34
C SER A 8 -25.90 31.07 51.13
N LEU A 9 -24.84 31.51 51.83
CA LEU A 9 -23.54 30.85 51.79
C LEU A 9 -23.60 29.42 52.35
N SER A 10 -24.32 29.20 53.45
CA SER A 10 -24.49 27.87 54.04
C SER A 10 -25.21 26.90 53.11
N ILE A 11 -26.22 27.38 52.37
CA ILE A 11 -26.97 26.56 51.41
C ILE A 11 -26.10 26.19 50.21
N ILE A 12 -25.32 27.13 49.66
CA ILE A 12 -24.37 26.84 48.57
C ILE A 12 -23.32 25.82 49.01
N LEU A 13 -22.73 26.01 50.19
CA LEU A 13 -21.70 25.10 50.68
C LEU A 13 -22.25 23.70 50.95
N GLY A 14 -23.45 23.61 51.54
CA GLY A 14 -24.15 22.33 51.73
C GLY A 14 -24.51 21.65 50.41
N GLY A 15 -24.98 22.42 49.42
CA GLY A 15 -25.26 21.92 48.06
C GLY A 15 -24.01 21.37 47.37
N TYR A 16 -22.88 22.08 47.48
CA TYR A 16 -21.60 21.64 46.92
C TYR A 16 -21.13 20.31 47.54
N ILE A 17 -21.12 20.22 48.87
CA ILE A 17 -20.70 19.00 49.59
C ILE A 17 -21.64 17.83 49.25
N SER A 18 -22.95 18.07 49.23
CA SER A 18 -23.95 17.05 48.89
C SER A 18 -23.80 16.57 47.44
N SER A 19 -23.52 17.48 46.51
CA SER A 19 -23.31 17.14 45.09
C SER A 19 -22.04 16.31 44.89
N LEU A 20 -20.95 16.66 45.58
CA LEU A 20 -19.73 15.85 45.58
C LEU A 20 -20.00 14.47 46.18
N GLY A 21 -20.65 14.42 47.34
CA GLY A 21 -20.99 13.16 48.02
C GLY A 21 -21.83 12.25 47.12
N PHE A 22 -22.90 12.77 46.53
CA PHE A 22 -23.75 12.01 45.62
C PHE A 22 -23.00 11.55 44.37
N TYR A 23 -22.14 12.40 43.79
CA TYR A 23 -21.28 12.01 42.68
C TYR A 23 -20.34 10.87 43.07
N PHE A 24 -19.64 10.97 44.20
CA PHE A 24 -18.78 9.90 44.69
C PHE A 24 -19.53 8.61 45.01
N THR A 25 -20.72 8.68 45.62
CA THR A 25 -21.57 7.51 45.90
C THR A 25 -22.05 6.85 44.62
N TRP A 26 -22.56 7.64 43.67
CA TRP A 26 -22.96 7.12 42.36
C TRP A 26 -21.79 6.54 41.60
N TYR A 27 -20.64 7.20 41.66
CA TYR A 27 -19.41 6.75 41.02
C TYR A 27 -18.89 5.46 41.63
N TRP A 28 -18.93 5.33 42.95
CA TRP A 28 -18.56 4.12 43.66
C TRP A 28 -19.52 2.97 43.33
N ALA A 29 -20.83 3.22 43.31
CA ALA A 29 -21.85 2.25 42.90
C ALA A 29 -21.68 1.83 41.44
N ARG A 30 -21.51 2.78 40.52
CA ARG A 30 -21.30 2.53 39.09
C ARG A 30 -19.95 1.84 38.82
N GLY A 31 -18.93 2.25 39.55
CA GLY A 31 -17.60 1.65 39.56
C GLY A 31 -17.68 0.19 39.98
N TYR A 32 -18.45 -0.15 41.01
CA TYR A 32 -18.69 -1.54 41.43
C TYR A 32 -19.35 -2.40 40.34
N TYR A 33 -20.32 -1.85 39.58
CA TYR A 33 -20.97 -2.57 38.48
C TYR A 33 -20.13 -2.67 37.19
N LEU A 34 -19.25 -1.69 36.92
CA LEU A 34 -18.43 -1.63 35.70
C LEU A 34 -16.95 -1.99 35.94
N PHE A 35 -16.58 -2.39 37.17
CA PHE A 35 -15.20 -2.55 37.64
C PHE A 35 -14.39 -3.56 36.84
N ASN A 36 -15.05 -4.55 36.23
CA ASN A 36 -14.38 -5.59 35.46
C ASN A 36 -13.99 -5.17 34.04
N GLU A 37 -14.54 -4.07 33.50
CA GLU A 37 -14.43 -3.78 32.06
C GLU A 37 -13.67 -2.49 31.72
N MET A 38 -13.48 -1.58 32.68
CA MET A 38 -12.86 -0.25 32.46
C MET A 38 -11.46 -0.06 33.08
N ARG A 39 -10.71 -1.14 33.29
CA ARG A 39 -9.37 -1.08 33.93
C ARG A 39 -8.27 -0.48 33.03
N HIS A 40 -8.54 -0.10 31.78
CA HIS A 40 -7.49 0.06 30.75
C HIS A 40 -7.42 1.41 30.02
N SER A 41 -8.18 2.44 30.41
CA SER A 41 -8.04 3.76 29.79
C SER A 41 -7.69 4.82 30.82
N GLY A 42 -6.48 5.39 30.72
CA GLY A 42 -6.04 6.55 31.52
C GLY A 42 -6.94 7.79 31.42
N THR A 43 -7.97 7.75 30.57
CA THR A 43 -9.05 8.75 30.46
C THR A 43 -10.00 8.76 31.66
N TYR A 44 -10.02 7.71 32.47
CA TYR A 44 -10.92 7.57 33.62
C TYR A 44 -10.71 8.65 34.68
N LEU A 45 -9.44 8.92 35.04
CA LEU A 45 -9.11 9.95 36.03
C LEU A 45 -9.41 11.36 35.51
N LEU A 46 -9.20 11.60 34.21
CA LEU A 46 -9.54 12.85 33.56
C LEU A 46 -11.05 13.13 33.58
N GLU A 47 -11.88 12.08 33.47
CA GLU A 47 -13.33 12.20 33.53
C GLU A 47 -13.81 12.60 34.94
N ILE A 48 -13.29 11.94 35.99
CA ILE A 48 -13.56 12.34 37.38
C ILE A 48 -13.17 13.79 37.58
N ALA A 49 -11.95 14.14 37.17
CA ALA A 49 -11.41 15.48 37.34
C ALA A 49 -12.26 16.53 36.60
N ALA A 50 -12.74 16.22 35.39
CA ALA A 50 -13.57 17.14 34.61
C ALA A 50 -14.95 17.38 35.24
N VAL A 51 -15.61 16.33 35.77
CA VAL A 51 -16.90 16.47 36.43
C VAL A 51 -16.77 17.21 37.76
N VAL A 52 -15.75 16.87 38.57
CA VAL A 52 -15.45 17.60 39.81
C VAL A 52 -15.13 19.07 39.49
N PHE A 53 -14.33 19.33 38.45
CA PHE A 53 -14.03 20.69 38.00
C PHE A 53 -15.30 21.44 37.57
N ALA A 54 -16.18 20.84 36.78
CA ALA A 54 -17.45 21.46 36.37
C ALA A 54 -18.34 21.80 37.58
N ILE A 55 -18.49 20.88 38.53
CA ILE A 55 -19.22 21.12 39.78
C ILE A 55 -18.59 22.30 40.53
N THR A 56 -17.25 22.30 40.70
CA THR A 56 -16.56 23.37 41.41
C THR A 56 -16.76 24.73 40.75
N VAL A 57 -16.67 24.82 39.41
CA VAL A 57 -16.84 26.07 38.66
C VAL A 57 -18.26 26.60 38.81
N ILE A 58 -19.28 25.74 38.73
CA ILE A 58 -20.69 26.14 38.86
C ILE A 58 -20.97 26.72 40.25
N TYR A 59 -20.51 26.04 41.30
CA TYR A 59 -20.72 26.49 42.68
C TYR A 59 -19.87 27.73 43.02
N PHE A 60 -18.65 27.83 42.48
CA PHE A 60 -17.80 29.01 42.61
C PHE A 60 -18.41 30.23 41.93
N PHE A 61 -18.92 30.07 40.70
CA PHE A 61 -19.62 31.13 40.00
C PHE A 61 -20.89 31.57 40.75
N SER A 62 -21.64 30.61 41.29
CA SER A 62 -22.82 30.89 42.12
C SER A 62 -22.45 31.67 43.39
N LEU A 63 -21.33 31.33 44.04
CA LEU A 63 -20.79 32.07 45.19
C LEU A 63 -20.45 33.52 44.82
N LEU A 64 -19.71 33.72 43.72
CA LEU A 64 -19.36 35.06 43.22
C LEU A 64 -20.61 35.89 42.92
N LEU A 65 -21.61 35.28 42.30
CA LEU A 65 -22.86 35.94 41.92
C LEU A 65 -23.65 36.43 43.14
N ILE A 66 -23.69 35.64 44.22
CA ILE A 66 -24.32 36.00 45.50
C ILE A 66 -23.59 37.14 46.21
N LEU A 67 -22.26 37.15 46.14
CA LEU A 67 -21.44 38.22 46.70
C LEU A 67 -21.61 39.53 45.91
N TYR A 68 -21.73 39.43 44.58
CA TYR A 68 -21.83 40.57 43.68
C TYR A 68 -23.23 41.23 43.68
N THR A 69 -24.30 40.45 43.76
CA THR A 69 -25.68 40.97 43.64
C THR A 69 -26.57 40.66 44.85
N ARG A 70 -27.00 41.71 45.55
CA ARG A 70 -27.89 41.56 46.73
C ARG A 70 -29.28 41.02 46.37
N SER A 71 -29.79 41.26 45.16
CA SER A 71 -31.10 40.76 44.71
C SER A 71 -31.13 39.23 44.58
N LEU A 72 -30.00 38.63 44.17
CA LEU A 72 -29.90 37.18 43.96
C LEU A 72 -29.78 36.41 45.28
N GLN A 73 -29.42 37.06 46.39
CA GLN A 73 -29.46 36.45 47.73
C GLN A 73 -30.85 35.89 48.09
N LYS A 74 -31.95 36.44 47.52
CA LYS A 74 -33.31 35.91 47.73
C LYS A 74 -33.66 34.72 46.83
N PHE A 75 -32.97 34.57 45.70
CA PHE A 75 -33.21 33.47 44.75
C PHE A 75 -32.58 32.17 45.22
N TRP A 76 -31.37 32.26 45.78
CA TRP A 76 -30.57 31.11 46.20
C TRP A 76 -30.91 30.56 47.59
N THR A 77 -31.89 31.17 48.29
CA THR A 77 -32.47 30.57 49.50
C THR A 77 -33.40 29.39 49.20
N SER A 78 -33.74 29.16 47.93
CA SER A 78 -34.57 28.03 47.51
C SER A 78 -33.70 26.80 47.19
N PHE A 79 -33.71 25.82 48.09
CA PHE A 79 -33.03 24.52 47.95
C PHE A 79 -33.36 23.78 46.63
N SER A 80 -34.55 24.05 46.07
CA SER A 80 -35.05 23.41 44.85
C SER A 80 -34.23 23.76 43.60
N LEU A 81 -33.76 25.01 43.48
CA LEU A 81 -33.08 25.47 42.26
C LEU A 81 -31.66 24.91 42.15
N VAL A 82 -30.95 24.86 43.29
CA VAL A 82 -29.64 24.21 43.41
C VAL A 82 -29.74 22.72 43.04
N SER A 83 -30.78 22.04 43.51
CA SER A 83 -31.02 20.62 43.23
C SER A 83 -31.35 20.34 41.76
N ILE A 84 -32.05 21.24 41.08
CA ILE A 84 -32.37 21.10 39.65
C ILE A 84 -31.12 21.27 38.78
N VAL A 85 -30.26 22.26 39.10
CA VAL A 85 -29.01 22.49 38.37
C VAL A 85 -28.06 21.30 38.53
N THR A 86 -27.95 20.74 39.73
CA THR A 86 -27.11 19.55 39.96
C THR A 86 -27.64 18.34 39.20
N LEU A 87 -28.96 18.09 39.21
CA LEU A 87 -29.59 17.04 38.42
C LEU A 87 -29.35 17.21 36.91
N LEU A 88 -29.47 18.43 36.37
CA LEU A 88 -29.18 18.69 34.95
C LEU A 88 -27.73 18.39 34.61
N THR A 89 -26.77 18.87 35.40
CA THR A 89 -25.35 18.62 35.15
C THR A 89 -25.01 17.14 35.21
N PHE A 90 -25.66 16.42 36.12
CA PHE A 90 -25.48 14.99 36.34
C PHE A 90 -26.05 14.13 35.19
N PHE A 91 -27.15 14.54 34.56
CA PHE A 91 -27.75 13.79 33.45
C PHE A 91 -27.16 14.17 32.08
N LEU A 92 -26.83 15.44 31.83
CA LEU A 92 -26.37 15.88 30.51
C LEU A 92 -24.89 15.56 30.25
N ILE A 93 -24.01 15.75 31.24
CA ILE A 93 -22.55 15.62 31.02
C ILE A 93 -22.17 14.16 30.72
N PRO A 94 -22.59 13.14 31.51
CA PRO A 94 -22.28 11.75 31.20
C PRO A 94 -22.93 11.31 29.88
N SER A 95 -24.18 11.68 29.61
CA SER A 95 -24.91 11.25 28.40
C SER A 95 -24.21 11.68 27.11
N SER A 96 -23.77 12.93 27.04
CA SER A 96 -23.07 13.47 25.85
C SER A 96 -21.72 12.78 25.62
N TYR A 97 -20.96 12.51 26.68
CA TYR A 97 -19.66 11.85 26.58
C TYR A 97 -19.80 10.36 26.22
N TYR A 98 -20.77 9.66 26.81
CA TYR A 98 -21.09 8.27 26.46
C TYR A 98 -21.46 8.13 24.97
N ALA A 99 -22.27 9.05 24.44
CA ALA A 99 -22.62 9.06 23.03
C ALA A 99 -21.37 9.22 22.14
N SER A 100 -20.46 10.14 22.49
CA SER A 100 -19.23 10.37 21.74
C SER A 100 -18.27 9.18 21.79
N TYR A 101 -18.06 8.59 22.96
CA TYR A 101 -17.22 7.40 23.15
C TYR A 101 -17.74 6.19 22.36
N HIS A 102 -19.04 5.89 22.46
CA HIS A 102 -19.63 4.77 21.73
C HIS A 102 -19.59 4.99 20.21
N PHE A 103 -19.76 6.24 19.76
CA PHE A 103 -19.67 6.59 18.34
C PHE A 103 -18.25 6.40 17.78
N GLU A 104 -17.21 6.87 18.48
CA GLU A 104 -15.82 6.65 18.05
C GLU A 104 -15.44 5.17 18.09
N ARG A 105 -15.88 4.41 19.10
CA ARG A 105 -15.67 2.96 19.15
C ARG A 105 -16.37 2.23 18.01
N ALA A 106 -17.57 2.68 17.61
CA ALA A 106 -18.28 2.13 16.45
C ALA A 106 -17.56 2.43 15.13
N LYS A 107 -17.04 3.65 14.95
CA LYS A 107 -16.19 3.99 13.79
C LYS A 107 -14.97 3.11 13.70
N GLU A 108 -14.28 2.88 14.83
CA GLU A 108 -13.06 2.08 14.85
C GLU A 108 -13.34 0.61 14.51
N LYS A 109 -14.39 0.02 15.08
CA LYS A 109 -14.85 -1.33 14.68
C LYS A 109 -15.11 -1.42 13.18
N LEU A 110 -15.77 -0.42 12.61
CA LEU A 110 -16.10 -0.39 11.20
C LEU A 110 -14.87 -0.17 10.29
N ARG A 111 -13.82 0.52 10.77
CA ARG A 111 -12.52 0.59 10.08
C ARG A 111 -11.82 -0.76 10.09
N ILE A 112 -11.82 -1.44 11.23
CA ILE A 112 -11.23 -2.78 11.38
C ILE A 112 -11.93 -3.79 10.47
N GLU A 113 -13.26 -3.80 10.44
CA GLU A 113 -14.02 -4.70 9.55
C GLU A 113 -13.74 -4.41 8.08
N ARG A 114 -13.68 -3.14 7.66
CA ARG A 114 -13.28 -2.79 6.29
C ARG A 114 -11.85 -3.25 5.95
N ALA A 115 -10.91 -3.14 6.89
CA ALA A 115 -9.54 -3.61 6.70
C ALA A 115 -9.47 -5.14 6.58
N LYS A 116 -10.22 -5.87 7.42
CA LYS A 116 -10.32 -7.34 7.33
C LYS A 116 -10.88 -7.79 6.00
N GLU A 117 -11.95 -7.15 5.52
CA GLU A 117 -12.54 -7.51 4.23
C GLU A 117 -11.57 -7.25 3.07
N LYS A 118 -10.82 -6.14 3.11
CA LYS A 118 -9.76 -5.88 2.11
C LYS A 118 -8.70 -6.98 2.11
N ILE A 119 -8.19 -7.38 3.28
CA ILE A 119 -7.23 -8.48 3.41
C ILE A 119 -7.82 -9.78 2.89
N ARG A 120 -9.08 -10.07 3.19
CA ARG A 120 -9.77 -11.26 2.68
C ARG A 120 -9.84 -11.27 1.16
N THR A 121 -10.26 -10.17 0.54
CA THR A 121 -10.31 -10.07 -0.93
C THR A 121 -8.93 -10.20 -1.57
N GLU A 122 -7.89 -9.61 -0.97
CA GLU A 122 -6.51 -9.76 -1.43
C GLU A 122 -6.06 -11.23 -1.30
N ASN A 123 -6.33 -11.91 -0.19
CA ASN A 123 -6.02 -13.32 -0.01
C ASN A 123 -6.74 -14.25 -1.00
N GLU A 124 -8.02 -13.98 -1.30
CA GLU A 124 -8.77 -14.70 -2.33
C GLU A 124 -8.14 -14.51 -3.71
N SER A 125 -7.75 -13.29 -4.07
CA SER A 125 -7.05 -13.02 -5.34
C SER A 125 -5.67 -13.68 -5.41
N MET A 126 -4.94 -13.72 -4.29
CA MET A 126 -3.64 -14.39 -4.21
C MET A 126 -3.77 -15.91 -4.40
N LYS A 127 -4.83 -16.51 -3.85
CA LYS A 127 -5.11 -17.94 -4.03
C LYS A 127 -5.40 -18.28 -5.49
N GLU A 128 -6.12 -17.42 -6.22
CA GLU A 128 -6.35 -17.59 -7.65
C GLU A 128 -5.05 -17.50 -8.46
N ILE A 129 -4.19 -16.53 -8.12
CA ILE A 129 -2.86 -16.40 -8.74
C ILE A 129 -2.01 -17.64 -8.46
N GLU A 130 -1.99 -18.13 -7.23
CA GLU A 130 -1.25 -19.33 -6.83
C GLU A 130 -1.72 -20.57 -7.60
N ALA A 131 -3.03 -20.74 -7.77
CA ALA A 131 -3.57 -21.83 -8.59
C ALA A 131 -3.12 -21.75 -10.06
N LYS A 132 -3.14 -20.55 -10.65
CA LYS A 132 -2.67 -20.33 -12.04
C LYS A 132 -1.17 -20.57 -12.19
N VAL A 133 -0.37 -20.17 -11.19
CA VAL A 133 1.07 -20.42 -11.18
C VAL A 133 1.35 -21.92 -11.11
N ASN A 134 0.66 -22.65 -10.23
CA ASN A 134 0.82 -24.10 -10.12
C ASN A 134 0.41 -24.84 -11.40
N GLU A 135 -0.66 -24.39 -12.07
CA GLU A 135 -1.04 -24.93 -13.38
C GLU A 135 0.03 -24.66 -14.45
N ALA A 136 0.62 -23.46 -14.46
CA ALA A 136 1.70 -23.10 -15.38
C ALA A 136 2.97 -23.93 -15.13
N ILE A 137 3.33 -24.17 -13.86
CA ILE A 137 4.46 -25.04 -13.49
C ILE A 137 4.24 -26.44 -14.04
N LYS A 138 3.06 -27.03 -13.82
CA LYS A 138 2.74 -28.37 -14.34
C LYS A 138 2.88 -28.45 -15.86
N LYS A 139 2.39 -27.44 -16.59
CA LYS A 139 2.53 -27.38 -18.05
C LYS A 139 4.00 -27.27 -18.49
N ASN A 140 4.82 -26.55 -17.75
CA ASN A 140 6.25 -26.46 -18.03
C ASN A 140 6.95 -27.81 -17.81
N ASP A 141 6.63 -28.51 -16.72
CA ASP A 141 7.17 -29.85 -16.46
C ASP A 141 6.80 -30.85 -17.57
N ASP A 142 5.54 -30.82 -18.02
CA ASP A 142 5.06 -31.65 -19.15
C ASP A 142 5.80 -31.30 -20.46
N PHE A 143 6.10 -30.02 -20.68
CA PHE A 143 6.87 -29.55 -21.83
C PHE A 143 8.34 -29.98 -21.76
N GLU A 144 8.99 -29.87 -20.60
CA GLU A 144 10.37 -30.34 -20.38
C GLU A 144 10.49 -31.85 -20.61
N LYS A 145 9.50 -32.63 -20.17
CA LYS A 145 9.45 -34.06 -20.46
C LYS A 145 9.37 -34.34 -21.97
N SER A 146 8.52 -33.59 -22.68
CA SER A 146 8.38 -33.70 -24.14
C SER A 146 9.67 -33.34 -24.87
N ILE A 147 10.38 -32.29 -24.43
CA ILE A 147 11.70 -31.93 -24.97
C ILE A 147 12.69 -33.08 -24.78
N THR A 148 12.72 -33.66 -23.58
CA THR A 148 13.65 -34.76 -23.26
C THR A 148 13.40 -35.98 -24.14
N GLU A 149 12.13 -36.34 -24.37
CA GLU A 149 11.76 -37.44 -25.26
C GLU A 149 12.16 -37.16 -26.72
N LEU A 150 11.95 -35.93 -27.21
CA LEU A 150 12.38 -35.53 -28.56
C LEU A 150 13.91 -35.54 -28.72
N GLN A 151 14.64 -35.10 -27.70
CA GLN A 151 16.11 -35.14 -27.69
C GLN A 151 16.63 -36.58 -27.76
N ALA A 152 16.04 -37.50 -26.99
CA ALA A 152 16.40 -38.92 -27.04
C ALA A 152 16.12 -39.55 -28.41
N LYS A 153 14.98 -39.19 -29.04
CA LYS A 153 14.64 -39.67 -30.39
C LYS A 153 15.60 -39.12 -31.45
N LEU A 154 15.95 -37.84 -31.37
CA LEU A 154 16.91 -37.22 -32.27
C LEU A 154 18.29 -37.86 -32.15
N GLU A 155 18.72 -38.18 -30.92
CA GLU A 155 19.99 -38.86 -30.68
C GLU A 155 20.01 -40.28 -31.27
N TYR A 156 18.90 -41.01 -31.15
CA TYR A 156 18.74 -42.32 -31.78
C TYR A 156 18.83 -42.24 -33.31
N GLU A 157 18.09 -41.32 -33.94
CA GLU A 157 18.13 -41.11 -35.40
C GLU A 157 19.52 -40.66 -35.89
N SER A 158 20.23 -39.86 -35.11
CA SER A 158 21.61 -39.47 -35.42
C SER A 158 22.54 -40.70 -35.43
N LYS A 159 22.44 -41.57 -34.43
CA LYS A 159 23.24 -42.81 -34.35
C LYS A 159 22.94 -43.76 -35.51
N GLU A 160 21.68 -43.87 -35.91
CA GLU A 160 21.27 -44.68 -37.05
C GLU A 160 21.83 -44.14 -38.38
N ASN A 161 21.73 -42.82 -38.60
CA ASN A 161 22.32 -42.17 -39.77
C ASN A 161 23.84 -42.35 -39.85
N ASP A 162 24.55 -42.26 -38.72
CA ASP A 162 26.00 -42.50 -38.68
C ASP A 162 26.36 -43.95 -39.07
N LYS A 163 25.53 -44.91 -38.68
CA LYS A 163 25.70 -46.32 -39.06
C LYS A 163 25.49 -46.52 -40.56
N LEU A 164 24.43 -45.94 -41.12
CA LEU A 164 24.14 -45.98 -42.55
C LEU A 164 25.27 -45.32 -43.36
N ARG A 165 25.79 -44.17 -42.91
CA ARG A 165 26.94 -43.50 -43.55
C ARG A 165 28.18 -44.40 -43.59
N LYS A 166 28.47 -45.13 -42.51
CA LYS A 166 29.58 -46.10 -42.47
C LYS A 166 29.38 -47.23 -43.48
N GLN A 167 28.18 -47.81 -43.55
CA GLN A 167 27.85 -48.87 -44.51
C GLN A 167 27.95 -48.38 -45.97
N LEU A 168 27.46 -47.17 -46.23
CA LEU A 168 27.53 -46.55 -47.56
C LEU A 168 29.00 -46.36 -48.00
N ASN A 169 29.84 -45.81 -47.13
CA ASN A 169 31.26 -45.61 -47.43
C ASN A 169 32.00 -46.93 -47.68
N GLU A 170 31.65 -48.00 -46.96
CA GLU A 170 32.20 -49.34 -47.20
C GLU A 170 31.76 -49.89 -48.56
N THR A 171 30.50 -49.69 -48.94
CA THR A 171 29.97 -50.10 -50.25
C THR A 171 30.67 -49.35 -51.38
N ILE A 172 30.83 -48.03 -51.24
CA ILE A 172 31.57 -47.20 -52.20
C ILE A 172 33.01 -47.70 -52.36
N ARG A 173 33.66 -48.11 -51.26
CA ARG A 173 35.02 -48.66 -51.32
C ARG A 173 35.07 -49.98 -52.10
N LYS A 174 34.10 -50.88 -51.87
CA LYS A 174 33.98 -52.15 -52.58
C LYS A 174 33.67 -51.96 -54.08
N THR A 175 32.78 -51.04 -54.43
CA THR A 175 32.47 -50.75 -55.84
C THR A 175 33.65 -50.13 -56.55
N LYS A 176 34.42 -49.24 -55.91
CA LYS A 176 35.65 -48.67 -56.47
C LYS A 176 36.73 -49.73 -56.73
N SER A 177 36.92 -50.68 -55.81
CA SER A 177 37.85 -51.79 -56.03
C SER A 177 37.39 -52.74 -57.15
N LEU A 178 36.08 -52.90 -57.35
CA LEU A 178 35.51 -53.70 -58.44
C LEU A 178 35.58 -52.98 -59.80
N GLU A 179 35.42 -51.65 -59.82
CA GLU A 179 35.68 -50.81 -60.99
C GLU A 179 37.17 -50.83 -61.37
N GLU A 180 38.08 -50.87 -60.40
CA GLU A 180 39.52 -51.02 -60.62
C GLU A 180 39.90 -52.40 -61.18
N GLU A 181 39.24 -53.49 -60.74
CA GLU A 181 39.38 -54.82 -61.37
C GLU A 181 38.79 -54.87 -62.80
N HIS A 182 37.68 -54.19 -63.05
CA HIS A 182 37.08 -54.10 -64.40
C HIS A 182 37.85 -53.18 -65.35
N LYS A 183 38.72 -52.29 -64.84
CA LYS A 183 39.60 -51.42 -65.65
C LYS A 183 40.86 -52.14 -66.16
N ILE A 184 41.14 -53.36 -65.71
CA ILE A 184 42.21 -54.22 -66.25
C ILE A 184 41.80 -54.85 -67.61
N LYS A 185 40.55 -54.65 -68.07
CA LYS A 185 40.13 -54.89 -69.46
C LYS A 185 39.51 -53.63 -70.07
N GLY A 186 40.37 -52.72 -70.52
CA GLY A 186 39.99 -51.65 -71.43
C GLY A 186 40.60 -50.31 -71.04
N ASP A 187 41.72 -49.99 -71.68
CA ASP A 187 42.34 -48.68 -71.63
C ASP A 187 41.62 -47.70 -72.57
N LEU A 188 41.39 -46.47 -72.11
CA LEU A 188 41.47 -45.19 -72.85
C LEU A 188 40.92 -44.01 -72.01
N VAL A 189 41.85 -43.33 -71.36
CA VAL A 189 42.05 -41.85 -71.22
C VAL A 189 40.85 -40.91 -71.41
N VAL A 190 40.62 -39.99 -70.44
CA VAL A 190 40.74 -38.51 -70.58
C VAL A 190 40.53 -37.83 -69.21
N GLN A 191 41.42 -36.89 -68.90
CA GLN A 191 41.42 -35.99 -67.73
C GLN A 191 40.28 -34.96 -67.78
N THR A 192 39.80 -34.52 -66.62
CA THR A 192 39.68 -33.07 -66.32
C THR A 192 39.52 -32.82 -64.83
N LYS A 193 40.30 -31.85 -64.34
CA LYS A 193 40.23 -31.24 -63.00
C LYS A 193 39.17 -30.13 -63.01
N SER A 194 38.45 -29.92 -61.91
CA SER A 194 38.29 -28.59 -61.30
C SER A 194 37.67 -28.68 -59.90
N ASN A 195 38.11 -27.75 -59.05
CA ASN A 195 37.94 -27.65 -57.59
C ASN A 195 36.56 -27.17 -57.11
N GLU A 196 36.38 -27.37 -55.80
CA GLU A 196 35.56 -26.68 -54.77
C GLU A 196 35.19 -25.20 -55.09
N ASP A 197 34.19 -24.52 -54.54
CA ASP A 197 33.61 -24.53 -53.19
C ASP A 197 32.33 -23.64 -53.15
N PHE A 198 31.63 -23.69 -52.02
CA PHE A 198 30.46 -22.94 -51.57
C PHE A 198 30.50 -21.41 -51.75
N SER A 199 29.32 -20.81 -52.03
CA SER A 199 28.99 -19.48 -51.49
C SER A 199 27.49 -19.25 -51.31
N LYS A 200 27.17 -18.80 -50.10
CA LYS A 200 25.88 -18.48 -49.50
C LYS A 200 25.08 -17.40 -50.27
N ILE A 201 23.79 -17.64 -50.40
CA ILE A 201 22.76 -16.64 -50.66
C ILE A 201 22.49 -15.89 -49.35
N LYS A 202 22.73 -14.58 -49.34
CA LYS A 202 22.26 -13.66 -48.28
C LYS A 202 21.04 -12.89 -48.79
N THR A 203 20.03 -12.91 -47.94
CA THR A 203 18.68 -12.37 -48.03
C THR A 203 18.65 -10.84 -48.06
N ASN A 204 17.74 -10.32 -48.87
CA ASN A 204 17.22 -8.95 -48.86
C ASN A 204 16.76 -8.50 -47.46
N SER A 205 16.92 -7.22 -47.14
CA SER A 205 15.82 -6.31 -46.77
C SER A 205 16.38 -4.95 -46.35
N GLU A 206 15.98 -3.89 -47.05
CA GLU A 206 15.67 -2.59 -46.45
C GLU A 206 14.97 -1.70 -47.50
N VAL A 207 13.71 -1.34 -47.22
CA VAL A 207 12.88 -0.16 -47.59
C VAL A 207 11.45 -0.64 -47.24
N GLY A 208 10.75 -0.17 -46.20
CA GLY A 208 10.51 1.21 -45.81
C GLY A 208 9.08 1.60 -46.23
N ASN A 209 8.09 1.42 -45.35
CA ASN A 209 6.86 2.23 -45.36
C ASN A 209 6.30 2.36 -43.93
N PRO A 210 5.78 3.54 -43.54
CA PRO A 210 5.40 3.86 -42.17
C PRO A 210 3.93 3.52 -41.97
N ASP A 211 3.65 2.60 -41.05
CA ASP A 211 2.45 2.58 -40.24
C ASP A 211 2.59 1.44 -39.24
N SER A 212 3.25 1.76 -38.12
CA SER A 212 3.03 0.97 -36.92
C SER A 212 3.04 1.92 -35.73
N VAL A 213 1.93 1.94 -35.02
CA VAL A 213 1.86 2.38 -33.63
C VAL A 213 2.75 1.42 -32.85
N THR A 214 4.06 1.67 -32.85
CA THR A 214 4.99 0.97 -31.99
C THR A 214 4.84 1.57 -30.61
N LYS A 215 3.91 1.00 -29.84
CA LYS A 215 3.82 1.24 -28.40
C LYS A 215 5.05 0.60 -27.76
N HIS A 216 6.21 1.23 -27.95
CA HIS A 216 7.38 0.98 -27.11
C HIS A 216 6.89 1.12 -25.68
N GLN A 217 7.00 0.04 -24.91
CA GLN A 217 6.58 0.01 -23.52
C GLN A 217 7.53 0.91 -22.72
N GLU A 218 7.31 2.22 -22.78
CA GLU A 218 8.23 3.20 -22.21
C GLU A 218 8.16 3.13 -20.68
N ILE A 219 9.30 2.80 -20.09
CA ILE A 219 9.50 2.83 -18.65
C ILE A 219 10.06 4.20 -18.29
N ILE A 220 9.42 4.82 -17.31
CA ILE A 220 9.72 6.17 -16.87
C ILE A 220 9.92 6.15 -15.37
N PHE A 221 11.01 6.74 -14.91
CA PHE A 221 11.28 7.01 -13.50
C PHE A 221 10.91 8.45 -13.17
N LYS A 222 10.16 8.62 -12.09
CA LYS A 222 9.81 9.93 -11.53
C LYS A 222 10.22 9.99 -10.08
N LEU A 223 10.37 11.18 -9.55
CA LEU A 223 10.66 11.41 -8.14
C LEU A 223 9.38 11.76 -7.40
N GLN A 224 8.92 10.92 -6.49
CA GLN A 224 7.80 11.26 -5.60
C GLN A 224 8.31 12.17 -4.48
N ILE A 225 7.66 13.31 -4.30
CA ILE A 225 8.05 14.34 -3.32
C ILE A 225 7.05 14.47 -2.16
N ILE A 226 5.75 14.23 -2.40
CA ILE A 226 4.69 14.43 -1.40
C ILE A 226 3.63 13.33 -1.53
N SER A 227 3.04 12.94 -0.40
CA SER A 227 1.81 12.15 -0.31
C SER A 227 0.84 12.85 0.63
N SER A 228 -0.41 13.02 0.23
CA SER A 228 -1.44 13.71 1.01
C SER A 228 -2.76 12.95 0.98
N SER A 229 -3.50 12.97 2.09
CA SER A 229 -4.86 12.43 2.17
C SER A 229 -5.88 13.32 1.44
N THR A 230 -5.57 14.61 1.29
CA THR A 230 -6.37 15.60 0.58
C THR A 230 -5.62 16.11 -0.66
N ARG A 231 -6.39 16.54 -1.67
CA ARG A 231 -5.81 17.11 -2.88
C ARG A 231 -5.16 18.45 -2.57
N LEU A 232 -3.91 18.65 -3.00
CA LEU A 232 -3.20 19.91 -2.87
C LEU A 232 -3.46 20.79 -4.11
N ALA A 233 -3.68 22.08 -3.88
CA ALA A 233 -3.76 23.06 -4.96
C ALA A 233 -2.37 23.26 -5.60
N THR A 234 -2.31 23.60 -6.89
CA THR A 234 -1.06 23.76 -7.65
C THR A 234 -0.10 24.79 -7.05
N ASN A 235 -0.60 25.77 -6.30
CA ASN A 235 0.17 26.79 -5.59
C ASN A 235 0.41 26.48 -4.11
N SER A 236 0.22 25.22 -3.69
CA SER A 236 0.40 24.81 -2.29
C SER A 236 1.81 25.17 -1.81
N PRO A 237 1.95 25.78 -0.63
CA PRO A 237 3.26 26.07 -0.02
C PRO A 237 4.14 24.82 0.12
N GLN A 238 3.53 23.63 0.24
CA GLN A 238 4.24 22.36 0.35
C GLN A 238 5.06 22.01 -0.89
N PHE A 239 4.74 22.59 -2.06
CA PHE A 239 5.52 22.40 -3.28
C PHE A 239 6.78 23.28 -3.32
N ASN A 240 7.05 24.12 -2.33
CA ASN A 240 8.21 25.02 -2.30
C ASN A 240 8.41 25.79 -3.62
N GLY A 241 7.31 26.23 -4.25
CA GLY A 241 7.34 26.99 -5.51
C GLY A 241 7.48 26.15 -6.79
N LEU A 242 7.47 24.81 -6.72
CA LEU A 242 7.50 23.94 -7.90
C LEU A 242 6.21 24.07 -8.72
N LYS A 243 6.35 24.27 -10.04
CA LYS A 243 5.22 24.37 -10.98
C LYS A 243 4.96 23.09 -11.78
N ASN A 244 5.99 22.26 -11.97
CA ASN A 244 5.92 21.06 -12.82
C ASN A 244 5.72 19.78 -12.00
N VAL A 245 4.66 19.77 -11.19
CA VAL A 245 4.31 18.63 -10.33
C VAL A 245 3.22 17.80 -10.99
N TRP A 246 3.45 16.51 -11.14
CA TRP A 246 2.48 15.56 -11.68
C TRP A 246 1.78 14.82 -10.54
N GLU A 247 0.44 14.85 -10.56
CA GLU A 247 -0.45 14.21 -9.59
C GLU A 247 -0.90 12.82 -10.07
N TYR A 248 -0.90 11.85 -9.15
CA TYR A 248 -1.58 10.58 -9.35
C TYR A 248 -2.17 10.07 -8.03
N ARG A 249 -3.08 9.09 -8.15
CA ARG A 249 -3.74 8.48 -7.00
C ARG A 249 -3.33 7.03 -6.85
N ASP A 250 -2.98 6.64 -5.64
CA ASP A 250 -2.56 5.28 -5.31
C ASP A 250 -2.73 5.03 -3.81
N GLY A 251 -3.33 3.90 -3.44
CA GLY A 251 -3.63 3.56 -2.03
C GLY A 251 -4.57 4.56 -1.33
N GLY A 252 -5.46 5.22 -2.07
CA GLY A 252 -6.40 6.22 -1.53
C GLY A 252 -5.79 7.61 -1.26
N LEU A 253 -4.49 7.79 -1.49
CA LEU A 253 -3.78 9.05 -1.29
C LEU A 253 -3.51 9.77 -2.63
N TYR A 254 -3.43 11.10 -2.58
CA TYR A 254 -2.89 11.93 -3.65
C TYR A 254 -1.37 11.95 -3.53
N LYS A 255 -0.68 11.55 -4.59
CA LYS A 255 0.78 11.49 -4.65
C LYS A 255 1.29 12.42 -5.73
N TYR A 256 2.36 13.12 -5.42
CA TYR A 256 2.91 14.19 -6.24
C TYR A 256 4.34 13.85 -6.62
N THR A 257 4.64 13.95 -7.92
CA THR A 257 5.93 13.60 -8.50
C THR A 257 6.49 14.69 -9.38
N VAL A 258 7.80 14.67 -9.58
CA VAL A 258 8.54 15.55 -10.48
C VAL A 258 9.54 14.72 -11.30
N GLY A 259 10.04 15.29 -12.39
CA GLY A 259 10.99 14.60 -13.27
C GLY A 259 10.32 13.57 -14.18
N ASN A 260 11.08 13.14 -15.19
CA ASN A 260 10.64 12.21 -16.21
C ASN A 260 11.86 11.50 -16.81
N GLU A 261 12.57 10.74 -15.98
CA GLU A 261 13.86 10.15 -16.32
C GLU A 261 13.68 8.78 -16.97
N LYS A 262 14.56 8.44 -17.92
CA LYS A 262 14.53 7.13 -18.61
C LYS A 262 15.36 6.06 -17.91
N ASP A 263 16.24 6.47 -17.00
CA ASP A 263 17.14 5.58 -16.27
C ASP A 263 17.16 5.88 -14.78
N LEU A 264 17.50 4.86 -13.99
CA LEU A 264 17.49 4.93 -12.53
C LEU A 264 18.60 5.85 -11.98
N LYS A 265 19.73 5.99 -12.71
CA LYS A 265 20.88 6.78 -12.26
C LYS A 265 20.55 8.27 -12.30
N SER A 266 19.95 8.74 -13.39
CA SER A 266 19.43 10.11 -13.53
C SER A 266 18.36 10.41 -12.49
N ALA A 267 17.43 9.48 -12.26
CA ALA A 267 16.40 9.63 -11.22
C ALA A 267 16.98 9.70 -9.80
N SER A 268 18.06 8.96 -9.52
CA SER A 268 18.76 8.99 -8.22
C SER A 268 19.55 10.29 -8.01
N ALA A 269 20.13 10.85 -9.08
CA ALA A 269 20.75 12.17 -9.03
C ALA A 269 19.71 13.25 -8.70
N LEU A 270 18.56 13.23 -9.38
CA LEU A 270 17.43 14.12 -9.12
C LEU A 270 16.90 14.00 -7.69
N GLN A 271 16.81 12.78 -7.16
CA GLN A 271 16.45 12.53 -5.77
C GLN A 271 17.38 13.25 -4.79
N SER A 272 18.69 13.16 -5.02
CA SER A 272 19.70 13.78 -4.16
C SER A 272 19.59 15.31 -4.19
N GLU A 273 19.39 15.88 -5.38
CA GLU A 273 19.17 17.31 -5.57
C GLU A 273 17.93 17.78 -4.79
N PHE A 274 16.77 17.13 -4.95
CA PHE A 274 15.53 17.55 -4.30
C PHE A 274 15.55 17.35 -2.78
N ARG A 275 16.27 16.33 -2.29
CA ARG A 275 16.50 16.16 -0.84
C ARG A 275 17.28 17.34 -0.27
N SER A 276 18.28 17.86 -1.00
CA SER A 276 19.01 19.07 -0.59
C SER A 276 18.14 20.32 -0.58
N LYS A 277 17.12 20.38 -1.45
CA LYS A 277 16.11 21.46 -1.50
C LYS A 277 14.99 21.34 -0.46
N GLY A 278 15.12 20.43 0.51
CA GLY A 278 14.18 20.28 1.63
C GLY A 278 13.17 19.13 1.50
N PHE A 279 13.12 18.43 0.35
CA PHE A 279 12.25 17.25 0.17
C PHE A 279 12.91 15.98 0.72
N ARG A 280 13.16 15.92 2.04
CA ARG A 280 13.87 14.81 2.70
C ARG A 280 13.24 13.44 2.44
N GLY A 281 11.91 13.41 2.32
CA GLY A 281 11.14 12.20 2.03
C GLY A 281 11.10 11.79 0.56
N ALA A 282 11.85 12.44 -0.33
CA ALA A 282 11.76 12.15 -1.77
C ALA A 282 12.36 10.78 -2.12
N PHE A 283 11.68 10.03 -2.99
CA PHE A 283 12.12 8.71 -3.47
C PHE A 283 11.67 8.43 -4.91
N VAL A 284 12.44 7.59 -5.61
CA VAL A 284 12.18 7.25 -7.00
C VAL A 284 11.02 6.26 -7.11
N VAL A 285 10.15 6.50 -8.08
CA VAL A 285 9.03 5.65 -8.48
C VAL A 285 9.10 5.35 -9.98
N ALA A 286 8.68 4.16 -10.39
CA ALA A 286 8.69 3.74 -11.77
C ALA A 286 7.27 3.60 -12.33
N PHE A 287 7.11 3.94 -13.61
CA PHE A 287 5.88 3.82 -14.36
C PHE A 287 6.14 3.10 -15.68
N LYS A 288 5.24 2.22 -16.06
CA LYS A 288 5.20 1.57 -17.37
C LYS A 288 3.83 1.79 -17.98
N ASN A 289 3.76 2.43 -19.14
CA ASN A 289 2.50 2.78 -19.80
C ASN A 289 1.53 3.54 -18.87
N GLY A 290 2.05 4.44 -18.02
CA GLY A 290 1.26 5.22 -17.06
C GLY A 290 0.82 4.47 -15.79
N LYS A 291 1.08 3.16 -15.66
CA LYS A 291 0.81 2.39 -14.43
C LYS A 291 2.06 2.31 -13.57
N ARG A 292 1.90 2.52 -12.25
CA ARG A 292 2.99 2.38 -11.27
C ARG A 292 3.46 0.94 -11.21
N MET A 293 4.78 0.75 -11.11
CA MET A 293 5.40 -0.56 -10.90
C MET A 293 6.56 -0.48 -9.89
N PRO A 294 6.97 -1.61 -9.28
CA PRO A 294 8.17 -1.67 -8.44
C PRO A 294 9.43 -1.29 -9.21
N VAL A 295 10.30 -0.45 -8.62
CA VAL A 295 11.55 0.03 -9.25
C VAL A 295 12.48 -1.14 -9.63
N ARG A 296 12.58 -2.17 -8.78
CA ARG A 296 13.38 -3.38 -9.09
C ARG A 296 12.88 -4.12 -10.32
N GLU A 297 11.57 -4.15 -10.52
CA GLU A 297 10.97 -4.80 -11.69
C GLU A 297 11.18 -3.94 -12.94
N ALA A 298 11.06 -2.62 -12.82
CA ALA A 298 11.34 -1.68 -13.90
C ALA A 298 12.78 -1.81 -14.43
N GLN A 299 13.75 -2.01 -13.54
CA GLN A 299 15.16 -2.20 -13.91
C GLN A 299 15.39 -3.49 -14.73
N ARG A 300 14.60 -4.55 -14.52
CA ARG A 300 14.72 -5.80 -15.30
C ARG A 300 14.31 -5.66 -16.76
N PHE A 301 13.45 -4.71 -17.08
CA PHE A 301 12.99 -4.45 -18.45
C PHE A 301 13.95 -3.54 -19.23
N LEU A 302 14.92 -2.92 -18.56
CA LEU A 302 15.90 -2.00 -19.15
C LEU A 302 17.29 -2.62 -19.31
N ASN A 303 17.50 -3.83 -18.77
CA ASN A 303 18.74 -4.59 -18.84
C ASN A 303 18.64 -5.72 -19.86
#